data_AF-A0A7C5Z390-F1
#
_entry.id   AF-A0A7C5Z390-F1
#
_cell.length_a   1.000
_cell.length_b   1.000
_cell.length_c   1.000
_cell.angle_alpha   90.00
_cell.angle_beta   90.00
_cell.angle_gamma   90.00
#
_symmetry.space_group_name_H-M   'P 1'
#
loop_
_entity.id
_entity.type
_entity.pdbx_description
1 polymer ?
#
loop_
_entity_poly.entity_id
_entity_poly.type
_entity_poly.pdbx_seq_one_letter_code
_entity_poly.pdbx_strand_id
1 'polypeptide(L)'
;MADNSTQRKVLAIGDEAAIKNLLTLVKKLDSKRIVAGNWGVDLSTISRKAFESAILDMRCSNRRPAARGYGFGELWPSMVGKVLVINLEVNDRKTMEMVERFIFHRHSLGGLWFELTSFLRTLIGRSPWPNQI
;
A
#
# COMPACT_ATOMS: atom_id res chain seq x y z
N MET A 1 12.31 -24.68 13.87
CA MET A 1 12.66 -23.25 13.82
C MET A 1 12.18 -22.75 12.47
N ALA A 2 11.08 -22.00 12.41
CA ALA A 2 10.53 -21.53 11.15
C ALA A 2 11.33 -20.30 10.69
N ASP A 3 11.85 -20.38 9.48
CA ASP A 3 12.56 -19.33 8.78
C ASP A 3 11.65 -18.09 8.66
N ASN A 4 11.86 -17.11 9.55
CA ASN A 4 11.17 -15.82 9.56
C ASN A 4 11.75 -14.91 8.46
N SER A 5 11.80 -15.40 7.21
CA SER A 5 12.14 -14.53 6.08
C SER A 5 10.99 -13.54 5.88
N THR A 6 11.13 -12.35 6.47
CA THR A 6 10.28 -11.20 6.18
C THR A 6 10.36 -10.93 4.69
N GLN A 7 9.34 -11.35 3.94
CA GLN A 7 9.28 -11.12 2.50
C GLN A 7 9.27 -9.62 2.25
N ARG A 8 10.28 -9.11 1.55
CA ARG A 8 10.45 -7.70 1.25
C ARG A 8 10.54 -7.51 -0.26
N LYS A 9 9.89 -6.47 -0.77
CA LYS A 9 9.94 -6.11 -2.18
C LYS A 9 10.11 -4.61 -2.32
N VAL A 10 11.11 -4.20 -3.09
CA VAL A 10 11.40 -2.80 -3.38
C VAL A 10 11.17 -2.54 -4.85
N LEU A 11 10.31 -1.59 -5.17
CA LEU A 11 9.99 -1.17 -6.53
C LEU A 11 10.58 0.21 -6.78
N ALA A 12 11.46 0.34 -7.78
CA ALA A 12 11.91 1.62 -8.31
C ALA A 12 11.03 2.02 -9.49
N ILE A 13 10.47 3.22 -9.45
CA ILE A 13 9.42 3.66 -10.37
C ILE A 13 9.85 5.00 -10.97
N GLY A 14 10.12 5.01 -12.28
CA GLY A 14 10.39 6.22 -13.06
C GLY A 14 9.29 6.56 -14.08
N ASP A 15 8.45 5.59 -14.43
CA ASP A 15 7.37 5.78 -15.41
C ASP A 15 6.25 6.68 -14.85
N GLU A 16 5.76 7.62 -15.67
CA GLU A 16 4.79 8.61 -15.25
C GLU A 16 3.44 7.99 -14.86
N ALA A 17 2.98 6.98 -15.60
CA ALA A 17 1.70 6.32 -15.33
C ALA A 17 1.78 5.50 -14.03
N ALA A 18 2.87 4.76 -13.86
CA ALA A 18 3.12 4.00 -12.63
C ALA A 18 3.20 4.90 -11.40
N ILE A 19 3.81 6.08 -11.52
CA ILE A 19 3.86 7.05 -10.43
C ILE A 19 2.48 7.65 -10.12
N LYS A 20 1.68 7.96 -11.15
CA LYS A 20 0.29 8.42 -10.94
C LYS A 20 -0.54 7.37 -10.21
N ASN A 21 -0.37 6.10 -10.57
CA ASN A 21 -1.02 4.99 -9.89
C ASN A 21 -0.56 4.90 -8.43
N LEU A 22 0.75 4.91 -8.17
CA LEU A 22 1.28 4.91 -6.81
C LEU A 22 0.67 6.02 -5.94
N LEU A 23 0.68 7.27 -6.43
CA LEU A 23 0.08 8.39 -5.70
C LEU A 23 -1.42 8.19 -5.44
N THR A 24 -2.15 7.61 -6.39
CA THR A 24 -3.59 7.33 -6.24
C THR A 24 -3.83 6.28 -5.15
N LEU A 25 -3.03 5.20 -5.14
CA LEU A 25 -3.11 4.16 -4.10
C LEU A 25 -2.84 4.78 -2.73
N VAL A 26 -1.73 5.49 -2.61
CA VAL A 26 -1.24 6.09 -1.36
C VAL A 26 -2.27 7.06 -0.76
N LYS A 27 -2.86 7.96 -1.56
CA LYS A 27 -3.92 8.87 -1.10
C LYS A 27 -5.17 8.14 -0.58
N LYS A 28 -5.54 7.02 -1.21
CA LYS A 28 -6.70 6.21 -0.78
C LYS A 28 -6.43 5.44 0.51
N LEU A 29 -5.17 5.02 0.73
CA LEU A 29 -4.73 4.37 1.97
C LEU A 29 -4.71 5.38 3.12
N ASP A 30 -4.18 6.59 2.87
CA ASP A 30 -4.13 7.70 3.83
C ASP A 30 -5.52 8.16 4.28
N SER A 31 -6.44 8.35 3.32
CA SER A 31 -7.84 8.72 3.60
C SER A 31 -8.58 7.72 4.49
N LYS A 32 -8.10 6.48 4.57
CA LYS A 32 -8.70 5.41 5.38
C LYS A 32 -8.09 5.27 6.78
N ARG A 33 -7.21 6.20 7.18
CA ARG A 33 -6.51 6.20 8.48
C ARG A 33 -5.89 4.83 8.78
N ILE A 34 -5.19 4.27 7.79
CA ILE A 34 -4.05 3.41 8.11
C ILE A 34 -3.15 4.21 9.04
N VAL A 35 -2.68 3.61 10.14
CA VAL A 35 -1.87 4.31 11.14
C VAL A 35 -0.63 4.86 10.43
N ALA A 36 -0.70 6.12 10.01
CA ALA A 36 0.44 6.85 9.51
C ALA A 36 1.28 7.11 10.75
N GLY A 37 2.42 6.43 10.88
CA GLY A 37 3.39 6.79 11.90
C GLY A 37 3.67 8.29 11.79
N ASN A 38 3.72 8.98 12.93
CA ASN A 38 3.76 10.44 13.08
C ASN A 38 5.05 11.11 12.54
N TRP A 39 5.70 10.52 11.54
CA TRP A 39 7.03 10.88 11.08
C TRP A 39 7.05 11.01 9.56
N GLY A 40 7.16 12.26 9.10
CA GLY A 40 7.52 12.59 7.73
C GLY A 40 6.31 12.71 6.79
N VAL A 41 6.09 13.95 6.33
CA VAL A 41 5.31 14.32 5.13
C VAL A 41 3.89 13.76 5.05
N ASP A 42 2.90 14.65 5.24
CA ASP A 42 1.50 14.34 4.95
C ASP A 42 1.33 13.96 3.46
N LEU A 43 0.92 12.73 3.20
CA LEU A 43 0.70 12.17 1.86
C LEU A 43 -0.29 12.99 1.03
N SER A 44 -1.27 13.60 1.68
CA SER A 44 -2.27 14.43 1.04
C SER A 44 -1.65 15.70 0.44
N THR A 45 -0.50 16.13 0.97
CA THR A 45 0.25 17.32 0.54
C THR A 45 1.30 17.04 -0.53
N ILE A 46 1.61 15.76 -0.81
CA ILE A 46 2.64 15.40 -1.79
C ILE A 46 2.15 15.69 -3.21
N SER A 47 2.71 16.75 -3.78
CA SER A 47 2.54 17.09 -5.20
C SER A 47 3.45 16.25 -6.08
N ARG A 48 2.93 15.79 -7.23
CA ARG A 48 3.73 15.12 -8.27
C ARG A 48 4.92 15.96 -8.75
N LYS A 49 4.85 17.29 -8.63
CA LYS A 49 5.93 18.20 -9.03
C LYS A 49 7.13 18.17 -8.07
N ALA A 50 6.98 17.60 -6.87
CA ALA A 50 8.03 17.58 -5.85
C ALA A 50 9.08 16.47 -6.06
N PHE A 51 8.79 15.50 -6.93
CA PHE A 51 9.64 14.32 -7.12
C PHE A 51 9.57 13.80 -8.56
N GLU A 52 10.70 13.30 -9.06
CA GLU A 52 10.83 12.79 -10.43
C GLU A 52 10.60 11.27 -10.47
N SER A 53 11.11 10.56 -9.46
CA SER A 53 10.99 9.11 -9.31
C SER A 53 10.47 8.72 -7.92
N ALA A 54 9.97 7.49 -7.81
CA ALA A 54 9.49 6.94 -6.55
C ALA A 54 10.08 5.56 -6.25
N ILE A 55 10.22 5.27 -4.97
CA ILE A 55 10.57 3.95 -4.44
C ILE A 55 9.43 3.51 -3.54
N LEU A 56 8.93 2.30 -3.75
CA LEU A 56 8.00 1.64 -2.85
C LEU A 56 8.69 0.42 -2.21
N ASP A 57 8.96 0.50 -0.91
CA ASP A 57 9.48 -0.61 -0.09
C ASP A 57 8.31 -1.28 0.65
N MET A 58 7.91 -2.46 0.18
CA MET A 58 6.87 -3.28 0.79
C MET A 58 7.47 -4.37 1.66
N ARG A 59 6.98 -4.52 2.88
CA ARG A 59 7.40 -5.58 3.80
C ARG A 59 6.20 -6.40 4.28
N CYS A 60 6.26 -7.71 4.08
CA CYS A 60 5.34 -8.63 4.70
C CYS A 60 5.66 -8.75 6.19
N SER A 61 4.64 -8.53 7.01
CA SER A 61 4.71 -8.68 8.44
C SER A 61 3.86 -9.85 8.88
N ASN A 62 4.46 -10.80 9.61
CA ASN A 62 3.72 -11.87 10.27
C ASN A 62 2.91 -11.37 11.46
N ARG A 63 3.10 -10.10 11.87
CA ARG A 63 2.29 -9.46 12.90
C ARG A 63 1.06 -8.86 12.24
N ARG A 64 -0.12 -9.11 12.82
CA ARG A 64 -1.32 -8.36 12.44
C ARG A 64 -0.98 -6.88 12.62
N PRO A 65 -1.16 -6.04 11.60
CA PRO A 65 -0.81 -4.64 11.75
C PRO A 65 -1.59 -3.99 12.88
N ALA A 66 -0.97 -2.99 13.50
CA ALA A 66 -1.61 -2.19 14.54
C ALA A 66 -2.94 -1.58 14.05
N ALA A 67 -3.06 -1.32 12.74
CA ALA A 67 -4.30 -0.91 12.10
C ALA A 67 -5.26 -2.11 11.94
N ARG A 68 -6.31 -2.15 12.78
CA ARG A 68 -7.37 -3.15 12.77
C ARG A 68 -7.99 -3.32 11.37
N GLY A 69 -7.67 -4.41 10.68
CA GLY A 69 -8.56 -5.05 9.70
C GLY A 69 -8.12 -5.08 8.23
N TYR A 70 -7.19 -4.23 7.77
CA TYR A 70 -7.16 -3.87 6.35
C TYR A 70 -6.01 -4.43 5.50
N GLY A 71 -5.35 -5.55 5.83
CA GLY A 71 -4.34 -6.13 4.93
C GLY A 71 -3.04 -5.33 4.78
N PHE A 72 -3.05 -4.07 5.20
CA PHE A 72 -1.92 -3.14 5.27
C PHE A 72 -1.67 -2.75 6.70
N GLY A 73 -0.39 -2.61 7.02
CA GLY A 73 0.05 -1.93 8.21
C GLY A 73 0.40 -0.49 7.93
N GLU A 74 1.36 0.02 8.69
CA GLU A 74 1.71 1.43 8.62
C GLU A 74 2.31 1.80 7.26
N LEU A 75 2.11 3.07 6.89
CA LEU A 75 2.70 3.67 5.71
C LEU A 75 3.55 4.87 6.16
N TRP A 76 4.80 4.90 5.72
CA TRP A 76 5.73 5.99 6.04
C TRP A 76 6.33 6.58 4.76
N PRO A 77 5.87 7.77 4.34
CA PRO A 77 6.47 8.49 3.24
C PRO A 77 7.67 9.31 3.69
N SER A 78 8.63 9.47 2.80
CA SER A 78 9.80 10.32 3.00
C SER A 78 10.32 10.82 1.66
N MET A 79 11.10 11.88 1.70
CA MET A 79 11.71 12.50 0.52
C MET A 79 13.24 12.44 0.63
N VAL A 80 13.90 11.95 -0.41
CA VAL A 80 15.36 11.97 -0.54
C VAL A 80 15.71 12.66 -1.86
N GLY A 81 16.09 13.93 -1.78
CA GLY A 81 16.23 14.77 -2.98
C GLY A 81 14.91 14.85 -3.75
N LYS A 82 14.91 14.42 -5.02
CA LYS A 82 13.71 14.34 -5.88
C LYS A 82 13.11 12.92 -5.95
N VAL A 83 13.41 12.06 -4.97
CA VAL A 83 12.87 10.70 -4.90
C VAL A 83 11.87 10.60 -3.76
N LEU A 84 10.64 10.18 -4.08
CA LEU A 84 9.63 9.84 -3.07
C LEU A 84 9.85 8.40 -2.61
N VAL A 85 10.10 8.20 -1.32
CA VAL A 85 10.26 6.85 -0.75
C VAL A 85 9.05 6.55 0.13
N ILE A 86 8.30 5.52 -0.21
CA ILE A 86 7.15 5.03 0.56
C ILE A 86 7.50 3.67 1.12
N ASN A 87 7.45 3.56 2.44
CA ASN A 87 7.54 2.29 3.14
C ASN A 87 6.11 1.85 3.45
N LEU A 88 5.78 0.60 3.14
CA LEU A 88 4.45 0.03 3.32
C LEU A 88 4.55 -1.36 3.95
N GLU A 89 3.88 -1.54 5.08
CA GLU A 89 3.68 -2.86 5.65
C GLU A 89 2.45 -3.54 5.04
N VAL A 90 2.57 -4.83 4.69
CA VAL A 90 1.49 -5.66 4.15
C VAL A 90 1.38 -6.97 4.92
N ASN A 91 0.19 -7.56 4.94
CA ASN A 91 -0.08 -8.76 5.75
C ASN A 91 0.36 -10.06 5.08
N ASP A 92 0.45 -10.04 3.74
CA ASP A 92 0.68 -11.24 2.96
C ASP A 92 1.20 -10.90 1.55
N ARG A 93 1.76 -11.92 0.92
CA ARG A 93 2.33 -11.85 -0.43
C ARG A 93 1.30 -11.52 -1.50
N LYS A 94 0.05 -11.98 -1.35
CA LYS A 94 -1.01 -11.73 -2.34
C LYS A 94 -1.33 -10.23 -2.39
N THR A 95 -1.39 -9.58 -1.22
CA THR A 95 -1.54 -8.14 -1.11
C THR A 95 -0.37 -7.40 -1.76
N MET A 96 0.86 -7.85 -1.55
CA MET A 96 2.06 -7.29 -2.20
C MET A 96 2.00 -7.37 -3.74
N GLU A 97 1.62 -8.53 -4.28
CA GLU A 97 1.49 -8.77 -5.72
C GLU A 97 0.36 -7.92 -6.34
N MET A 98 -0.73 -7.69 -5.60
CA MET A 98 -1.82 -6.81 -6.04
C MET A 98 -1.38 -5.34 -6.15
N VAL A 99 -0.64 -4.85 -5.15
CA VAL A 99 -0.10 -3.48 -5.16
C VAL A 99 0.82 -3.27 -6.36
N GLU A 100 1.72 -4.22 -6.60
CA GLU A 100 2.61 -4.19 -7.76
C GLU A 100 1.81 -4.16 -9.08
N ARG A 101 0.81 -5.03 -9.24
CA ARG A 101 -0.03 -5.05 -10.45
C ARG A 101 -0.74 -3.72 -10.66
N PHE A 102 -1.27 -3.11 -9.60
CA PHE A 102 -1.91 -1.79 -9.68
C PHE A 102 -0.94 -0.70 -10.15
N ILE A 103 0.31 -0.75 -9.71
CA ILE A 103 1.34 0.21 -10.12
C ILE A 103 1.68 0.03 -11.60
N PHE A 104 1.90 -1.21 -12.06
CA PHE A 104 2.44 -1.47 -13.40
C PHE A 104 1.42 -1.72 -14.51
N HIS A 105 0.16 -2.04 -14.22
CA HIS A 105 -0.85 -2.28 -15.26
C HIS A 105 -1.59 -1.00 -15.68
N ARG A 106 -1.61 -0.74 -17.00
CA ARG A 106 -2.44 0.29 -17.65
C ARG A 106 -3.78 -0.32 -18.06
N HIS A 107 -4.85 -0.23 -17.28
CA HIS A 107 -6.21 -0.39 -17.84
C HIS A 107 -7.26 0.45 -17.12
N SER A 108 -8.28 0.86 -17.90
CA SER A 108 -9.53 1.52 -17.54
C SER A 108 -9.75 1.69 -16.03
N LEU A 109 -9.84 2.94 -15.58
CA LEU A 109 -10.19 3.31 -14.21
C LEU A 109 -11.31 2.42 -13.63
N GLY A 110 -12.29 1.99 -14.44
CA GLY A 110 -13.38 1.11 -14.02
C GLY A 110 -12.96 -0.30 -13.58
N GLY A 111 -12.04 -0.95 -14.30
CA GLY A 111 -11.55 -2.29 -13.94
C GLY A 111 -10.66 -2.26 -12.70
N LEU A 112 -9.86 -1.20 -12.55
CA LEU A 112 -9.04 -0.97 -11.37
C LEU A 112 -9.88 -0.59 -10.15
N TRP A 113 -10.98 0.14 -10.30
CA TRP A 113 -11.95 0.35 -9.21
C TRP A 113 -12.59 -0.96 -8.76
N PHE A 114 -12.86 -1.90 -9.67
CA PHE A 114 -13.36 -3.21 -9.29
C PHE A 114 -12.33 -4.03 -8.50
N GLU A 115 -11.09 -4.10 -8.96
CA GLU A 115 -10.00 -4.76 -8.21
C GLU A 115 -9.75 -4.09 -6.87
N LEU A 116 -9.73 -2.76 -6.83
CA LEU A 116 -9.56 -2.01 -5.60
C LEU A 116 -10.75 -2.17 -4.65
N THR A 117 -11.99 -2.20 -5.14
CA THR A 117 -13.17 -2.41 -4.28
C THR A 117 -13.29 -3.85 -3.81
N SER A 118 -12.97 -4.83 -4.66
CA SER A 118 -12.83 -6.24 -4.30
C SER A 118 -11.77 -6.42 -3.22
N PHE A 119 -10.62 -5.79 -3.43
CA PHE A 119 -9.54 -5.74 -2.46
C PHE A 119 -10.03 -5.11 -1.15
N LEU A 120 -10.60 -3.91 -1.17
CA LEU A 120 -11.18 -3.25 0.00
C LEU A 120 -12.30 -4.09 0.66
N ARG A 121 -13.04 -4.91 -0.08
CA ARG A 121 -14.02 -5.86 0.48
C ARG A 121 -13.34 -7.03 1.17
N THR A 122 -12.24 -7.56 0.64
CA THR A 122 -11.42 -8.55 1.36
C THR A 122 -10.78 -7.96 2.63
N LEU A 123 -10.59 -6.64 2.67
CA LEU A 123 -10.15 -5.89 3.86
C LEU A 123 -11.27 -5.68 4.89
N ILE A 124 -12.54 -5.88 4.53
CA ILE A 124 -13.71 -5.70 5.42
C ILE A 124 -14.34 -7.06 5.80
N GLY A 125 -14.05 -8.14 5.05
CA GLY A 125 -14.78 -9.41 5.09
C GLY A 125 -14.11 -10.61 5.76
N ARG A 126 -13.32 -10.43 6.83
CA ARG A 126 -12.95 -11.56 7.72
C ARG A 126 -13.16 -11.20 9.20
N SER A 127 -14.43 -11.04 9.57
CA SER A 127 -14.89 -11.38 10.91
C SER A 127 -15.56 -12.75 10.81
N PRO A 128 -15.07 -13.81 11.49
CA PRO A 128 -15.95 -14.94 11.78
C PRO A 128 -16.99 -14.41 12.76
N TRP A 129 -18.25 -14.35 12.35
CA TRP A 129 -19.31 -14.18 13.34
C TRP A 129 -19.49 -15.52 14.08
N PRO A 130 -19.45 -15.49 15.42
CA PRO A 130 -19.56 -16.67 16.26
C PRO A 130 -20.99 -17.19 16.27
N ASN A 131 -21.10 -18.51 16.40
CA ASN A 131 -22.24 -19.29 16.89
C ASN A 131 -23.58 -18.56 17.00
N GLN A 132 -24.55 -19.01 16.22
CA GLN A 132 -25.86 -19.28 16.79
C GLN A 132 -26.14 -20.78 16.69
N ILE A 133 -26.73 -21.24 17.79
CA ILE A 133 -27.00 -22.59 18.27
C ILE A 133 -27.92 -23.35 17.33
#